data_AF-A0A936J5E6-F1
#
_entry.id   AF-A0A936J5E6-F1
#
_cell.length_a   1.000
_cell.length_b   1.000
_cell.length_c   1.000
_cell.angle_alpha   90.00
_cell.angle_beta   90.00
_cell.angle_gamma   90.00
#
_symmetry.space_group_name_H-M   'P 1'
#
loop_
_entity.id
_entity.type
_entity.pdbx_description
1 polymer ?
#
loop_
_entity_poly.entity_id
_entity_poly.type
_entity_poly.pdbx_seq_one_letter_code
_entity_poly.pdbx_strand_id
1 'polypeptide(L)'
;MTKSGIFKLVGLAVLVLLAVAAYRLLGTVVEPKIEHRIGEIGLTPNETAANGPLPGDVSLYAKELACAQNLPTPGYFPSINGAELADAQRSGMFSCATFSGSFDGPNRVFAWRSAVEYDTTSYINNRRPGELFISGGQAPPPKGTMPAGPFIAKADATTGREIWRTYLDNGNVSGAWIANTNLNILPNGRVVTAWQNKVALLDGDTGLVVKQATLPTGPTPAIDASYKHLTIAPDGTLILKDQTRPSGCKLQGTMAIIQCNEPGMKQGNSNLVAVHPDTLDVLDSIALPEPATVPHVITMFEGRIAIYLGVNSGALRTGTRRRRSCRGHQLGGQAHEGGPDHLRCAQPPRRLDRAADERPGQRDGGIEHRGGESEGFKAHAGDLPIRRTEEGRVELGATQATDRPREQHDLLGGHGCGQGRRHQDRPGYWRDEDGVGRR
;
A
#
# COMPACT_ATOMS: atom_id res chain seq x y z
N MET A 1 2.36 49.66 -48.66
CA MET A 1 3.17 49.30 -47.47
C MET A 1 4.01 50.51 -47.08
N THR A 2 3.89 51.00 -45.85
CA THR A 2 4.75 52.08 -45.34
C THR A 2 6.17 51.55 -45.15
N LYS A 3 7.19 52.40 -45.34
CA LYS A 3 8.61 52.01 -45.18
C LYS A 3 8.88 51.29 -43.85
N SER A 4 8.14 51.64 -42.80
CA SER A 4 8.17 50.99 -41.47
C SER A 4 7.76 49.50 -41.48
N GLY A 5 6.79 49.10 -42.32
CA GLY A 5 6.34 47.71 -42.42
C GLY A 5 7.37 46.78 -43.06
N ILE A 6 8.12 47.29 -44.05
CA ILE A 6 9.19 46.55 -44.72
C ILE A 6 10.36 46.31 -43.75
N PHE A 7 10.75 47.32 -42.95
CA PHE A 7 11.80 47.14 -41.94
C PHE A 7 11.43 46.12 -40.85
N LYS A 8 10.16 46.05 -40.43
CA LYS A 8 9.70 45.04 -39.47
C LYS A 8 9.74 43.62 -40.04
N LEU A 9 9.34 43.45 -41.30
CA LEU A 9 9.38 42.16 -42.00
C LEU A 9 10.82 41.67 -42.21
N VAL A 10 11.72 42.57 -42.62
CA VAL A 10 13.16 42.26 -42.74
C VAL A 10 13.77 41.92 -41.38
N GLY A 11 13.44 42.68 -40.33
CA GLY A 11 13.89 42.39 -38.97
C GLY A 11 13.44 41.02 -38.46
N LEU A 12 12.17 40.65 -38.70
CA LEU A 12 11.63 39.33 -38.34
C LEU A 12 12.34 38.20 -39.10
N ALA A 13 12.54 38.38 -40.41
CA ALA A 13 13.22 37.39 -41.24
C ALA A 13 14.66 37.14 -40.79
N VAL A 14 15.40 38.20 -40.44
CA VAL A 14 16.76 38.09 -39.89
C VAL A 14 16.76 37.35 -38.55
N LEU A 15 15.79 37.65 -37.67
CA LEU A 15 15.71 37.02 -36.35
C LEU A 15 15.39 35.52 -36.44
N VAL A 16 14.49 35.14 -37.36
CA VAL A 16 14.19 33.72 -37.65
C VAL A 16 15.41 33.01 -38.23
N LEU A 17 16.13 33.63 -39.18
CA LEU A 17 17.35 33.06 -39.75
C LEU A 17 18.45 32.88 -38.71
N LEU A 18 18.61 33.84 -37.80
CA LEU A 18 19.55 33.74 -36.67
C LEU A 18 19.16 32.62 -35.71
N ALA A 19 17.86 32.46 -35.40
CA ALA A 19 17.37 31.37 -34.57
C ALA A 19 17.61 29.99 -35.22
N VAL A 20 17.39 29.86 -36.52
CA VAL A 20 17.66 28.62 -37.28
C VAL A 20 19.16 28.33 -37.34
N ALA A 21 20.00 29.34 -37.58
CA ALA A 21 21.45 29.20 -37.58
C ALA A 21 21.98 28.80 -36.19
N ALA A 22 21.48 29.44 -35.13
CA ALA A 22 21.81 29.07 -33.75
C ALA A 22 21.36 27.65 -33.42
N TYR A 23 20.15 27.24 -33.83
CA TYR A 23 19.67 25.86 -33.63
C TYR A 23 20.52 24.83 -34.40
N ARG A 24 20.91 25.13 -35.65
CA ARG A 24 21.76 24.24 -36.46
C ARG A 24 23.19 24.16 -35.96
N LEU A 25 23.76 25.26 -35.46
CA LEU A 25 25.14 25.32 -34.98
C LEU A 25 25.28 24.85 -33.52
N LEU A 26 24.28 25.07 -32.67
CA LEU A 26 24.29 24.61 -31.29
C LEU A 26 23.74 23.18 -31.17
N GLY A 27 22.81 22.75 -32.03
CA GLY A 27 22.30 21.38 -32.06
C GLY A 27 23.41 20.35 -32.28
N THR A 28 24.33 20.63 -33.21
CA THR A 28 25.51 19.79 -33.49
C THR A 28 26.56 19.79 -32.38
N VAL A 29 26.48 20.70 -31.40
CA VAL A 29 27.36 20.74 -30.21
C VAL A 29 26.68 20.11 -28.99
N VAL A 30 25.35 20.01 -28.99
CA VAL A 30 24.56 19.34 -27.94
C VAL A 30 24.53 17.82 -28.15
N GLU A 31 24.46 17.35 -29.40
CA GLU A 31 24.46 15.90 -29.71
C GLU A 31 25.74 15.18 -29.25
N PRO A 32 26.97 15.69 -29.50
CA PRO A 32 28.20 15.07 -29.01
C PRO A 32 28.31 15.10 -27.48
N LYS A 33 27.69 16.07 -26.81
CA LYS A 33 27.69 16.13 -25.34
C LYS A 33 26.81 15.07 -24.69
N ILE A 34 25.83 14.51 -25.42
CA ILE A 34 25.05 13.37 -24.95
C ILE A 34 25.84 12.07 -25.16
N GLU A 35 26.47 11.90 -26.32
CA GLU A 35 27.31 10.73 -26.61
C GLU A 35 28.58 10.69 -25.73
N HIS A 36 29.21 11.84 -25.47
CA HIS A 36 30.41 11.90 -24.62
C HIS A 36 30.10 11.60 -23.15
N ARG A 37 28.88 11.90 -22.66
CA ARG A 37 28.46 11.49 -21.30
C ARG A 37 28.21 9.99 -21.18
N ILE A 38 27.84 9.30 -22.25
CA ILE A 38 27.73 7.82 -22.23
C ILE A 38 29.10 7.19 -22.02
N GLY A 39 30.18 7.81 -22.51
CA GLY A 39 31.56 7.40 -22.25
C GLY A 39 32.11 7.75 -20.85
N GLU A 40 31.45 8.67 -20.13
CA GLU A 40 31.81 9.03 -18.74
C GLU A 40 31.12 8.15 -17.69
N ILE A 41 30.01 7.51 -18.04
CA ILE A 41 29.46 6.40 -17.26
C ILE A 41 30.43 5.27 -17.53
N GLY A 42 31.20 4.80 -16.55
CA GLY A 42 32.20 3.73 -16.69
C GLY A 42 31.62 2.36 -17.08
N LEU A 43 30.88 2.32 -18.19
CA LEU A 43 30.34 1.15 -18.85
C LEU A 43 31.49 0.44 -19.55
N THR A 44 31.52 -0.87 -19.42
CA THR A 44 32.40 -1.72 -20.21
C THR A 44 31.97 -1.70 -21.69
N PRO A 45 32.87 -2.02 -22.63
CA PRO A 45 32.51 -2.12 -24.05
C PRO A 45 31.31 -3.05 -24.31
N ASN A 46 31.17 -4.11 -23.52
CA ASN A 46 30.05 -5.04 -23.62
C ASN A 46 28.73 -4.40 -23.16
N GLU A 47 28.76 -3.59 -22.09
CA GLU A 47 27.57 -2.86 -21.61
C GLU A 47 27.13 -1.80 -22.62
N THR A 48 28.07 -1.12 -23.28
CA THR A 48 27.77 -0.21 -24.39
C THR A 48 27.19 -0.97 -25.59
N ALA A 49 27.79 -2.10 -25.96
CA ALA A 49 27.34 -2.92 -27.08
C ALA A 49 25.96 -3.55 -26.87
N ALA A 50 25.55 -3.76 -25.60
CA ALA A 50 24.25 -4.33 -25.27
C ALA A 50 23.06 -3.47 -25.72
N ASN A 51 23.25 -2.14 -25.88
CA ASN A 51 22.28 -1.20 -26.47
C ASN A 51 20.83 -1.39 -25.97
N GLY A 52 20.66 -1.58 -24.66
CA GLY A 52 19.37 -1.90 -24.07
C GLY A 52 19.43 -1.95 -22.54
N PRO A 53 18.34 -2.35 -21.87
CA PRO A 53 18.35 -2.63 -20.46
C PRO A 53 19.49 -3.62 -20.14
N LEU A 54 20.30 -3.33 -19.11
CA LEU A 54 21.34 -4.24 -18.62
C LEU A 54 20.73 -5.11 -17.53
N PRO A 55 20.34 -6.37 -17.78
CA PRO A 55 19.48 -7.16 -16.89
C PRO A 55 20.16 -7.66 -15.59
N GLY A 56 21.32 -7.13 -15.22
CA GLY A 56 22.11 -7.62 -14.09
C GLY A 56 22.57 -9.07 -14.29
N ASP A 57 22.85 -9.78 -13.20
CA ASP A 57 23.20 -11.20 -13.23
C ASP A 57 21.95 -12.07 -13.39
N VAL A 58 21.64 -12.42 -14.65
CA VAL A 58 20.49 -13.26 -15.01
C VAL A 58 20.59 -14.70 -14.49
N SER A 59 21.78 -15.15 -14.08
CA SER A 59 21.94 -16.50 -13.50
C SER A 59 21.24 -16.62 -12.13
N LEU A 60 21.04 -15.50 -11.44
CA LEU A 60 20.38 -15.46 -10.14
C LEU A 60 18.89 -15.78 -10.26
N TYR A 61 18.23 -15.47 -11.37
CA TYR A 61 16.78 -15.61 -11.49
C TYR A 61 16.27 -17.02 -11.20
N ALA A 62 16.96 -18.04 -11.73
CA ALA A 62 16.59 -19.45 -11.49
C ALA A 62 16.78 -19.84 -10.02
N LYS A 63 17.87 -19.39 -9.39
CA LYS A 63 18.18 -19.65 -7.98
C LYS A 63 17.14 -18.99 -7.06
N GLU A 64 16.84 -17.72 -7.29
CA GLU A 64 15.89 -16.96 -6.46
C GLU A 64 14.46 -17.46 -6.64
N LEU A 65 14.06 -17.80 -7.86
CA LEU A 65 12.76 -18.43 -8.13
C LEU A 65 12.64 -19.77 -7.41
N ALA A 66 13.65 -20.64 -7.53
CA ALA A 66 13.65 -21.94 -6.86
C ALA A 66 13.59 -21.80 -5.33
N CYS A 67 14.27 -20.81 -4.76
CA CYS A 67 14.15 -20.49 -3.35
C CYS A 67 12.72 -20.05 -3.00
N ALA A 68 12.16 -19.07 -3.75
CA ALA A 68 10.83 -18.50 -3.48
C ALA A 68 9.72 -19.56 -3.56
N GLN A 69 9.79 -20.47 -4.54
CA GLN A 69 8.85 -21.58 -4.71
C GLN A 69 8.88 -22.60 -3.56
N ASN A 70 9.99 -22.70 -2.84
CA ASN A 70 10.13 -23.58 -1.68
C ASN A 70 9.77 -22.89 -0.36
N LEU A 71 9.49 -21.58 -0.38
CA LEU A 71 9.06 -20.87 0.81
C LEU A 71 7.60 -21.20 1.15
N PRO A 72 7.29 -21.52 2.42
CA PRO A 72 5.90 -21.64 2.84
C PRO A 72 5.27 -20.24 2.90
N THR A 73 4.55 -19.84 1.85
CA THR A 73 3.87 -18.55 1.75
C THR A 73 2.34 -18.74 1.81
N PRO A 74 1.78 -19.23 2.94
CA PRO A 74 0.36 -19.58 3.00
C PRO A 74 -0.52 -18.35 2.69
N GLY A 75 -1.49 -18.56 1.80
CA GLY A 75 -2.37 -17.49 1.30
C GLY A 75 -1.79 -16.65 0.15
N TYR A 76 -0.48 -16.68 -0.09
CA TYR A 76 0.19 -15.88 -1.12
C TYR A 76 0.69 -16.75 -2.27
N PHE A 77 0.77 -16.16 -3.46
CA PHE A 77 1.61 -16.71 -4.52
C PHE A 77 3.09 -16.68 -4.08
N PRO A 78 3.89 -17.73 -4.35
CA PRO A 78 5.31 -17.78 -4.00
C PRO A 78 6.14 -16.89 -4.94
N SER A 79 6.00 -15.58 -4.78
CA SER A 79 6.62 -14.54 -5.59
C SER A 79 8.07 -14.27 -5.17
N ILE A 80 8.92 -13.90 -6.13
CA ILE A 80 10.26 -13.35 -5.84
C ILE A 80 10.12 -11.95 -5.23
N ASN A 81 9.15 -11.18 -5.72
CA ASN A 81 8.82 -9.83 -5.26
C ASN A 81 7.31 -9.68 -5.02
N GLY A 82 6.88 -9.79 -3.76
CA GLY A 82 5.50 -9.53 -3.30
C GLY A 82 5.27 -8.08 -2.84
N ALA A 83 4.01 -7.66 -2.67
CA ALA A 83 3.67 -6.29 -2.27
C ALA A 83 3.72 -6.12 -0.75
N GLU A 84 4.73 -5.38 -0.27
CA GLU A 84 4.99 -5.01 1.13
C GLU A 84 5.22 -6.19 2.10
N LEU A 85 4.43 -7.26 2.02
CA LEU A 85 4.58 -8.50 2.78
C LEU A 85 4.87 -9.65 1.82
N ALA A 86 5.99 -10.34 2.03
CA ALA A 86 6.36 -11.51 1.23
C ALA A 86 5.47 -12.71 1.54
N ASP A 87 5.03 -12.84 2.80
CA ASP A 87 4.00 -13.78 3.22
C ASP A 87 3.37 -13.39 4.56
N ALA A 88 2.35 -14.14 4.97
CA ALA A 88 1.57 -13.92 6.19
C ALA A 88 2.33 -14.22 7.50
N GLN A 89 3.51 -14.86 7.43
CA GLN A 89 4.35 -15.21 8.57
C GLN A 89 5.57 -14.29 8.71
N ARG A 90 6.00 -13.67 7.60
CA ARG A 90 7.21 -12.85 7.47
C ARG A 90 6.86 -11.55 6.79
N SER A 91 6.63 -10.51 7.60
CA SER A 91 6.48 -9.17 7.08
C SER A 91 7.80 -8.67 6.48
N GLY A 92 7.79 -8.25 5.21
CA GLY A 92 8.87 -7.46 4.59
C GLY A 92 10.23 -8.14 4.40
N MET A 93 10.36 -9.46 4.59
CA MET A 93 11.65 -10.15 4.39
C MET A 93 11.67 -10.94 3.08
N PHE A 94 12.47 -10.48 2.11
CA PHE A 94 12.73 -11.17 0.84
C PHE A 94 13.91 -12.13 0.98
N SER A 95 13.73 -13.19 1.77
CA SER A 95 14.83 -14.12 2.12
C SER A 95 15.52 -14.81 0.93
N CYS A 96 14.89 -14.79 -0.24
CA CYS A 96 15.44 -15.35 -1.48
C CYS A 96 16.15 -14.31 -2.35
N ALA A 97 16.08 -13.02 -2.02
CA ALA A 97 16.76 -11.98 -2.78
C ALA A 97 18.27 -12.02 -2.53
N THR A 98 19.05 -11.99 -3.60
CA THR A 98 20.51 -11.94 -3.55
C THR A 98 20.96 -10.49 -3.69
N PHE A 99 21.63 -9.96 -2.65
CA PHE A 99 22.29 -8.66 -2.78
C PHE A 99 23.56 -8.82 -3.63
N SER A 100 23.55 -8.25 -4.84
CA SER A 100 24.68 -8.30 -5.79
C SER A 100 25.68 -7.15 -5.61
N GLY A 101 25.48 -6.33 -4.58
CA GLY A 101 26.30 -5.16 -4.30
C GLY A 101 27.45 -5.44 -3.33
N SER A 102 28.20 -4.39 -3.04
CA SER A 102 29.16 -4.33 -1.94
C SER A 102 28.51 -3.79 -0.67
N PHE A 103 28.82 -4.41 0.47
CA PHE A 103 28.45 -3.92 1.81
C PHE A 103 29.39 -2.81 2.30
N ASP A 104 30.65 -2.83 1.85
CA ASP A 104 31.72 -1.97 2.35
C ASP A 104 32.20 -0.94 1.31
N GLY A 105 31.55 -0.92 0.13
CA GLY A 105 31.97 -0.11 -1.00
C GLY A 105 30.80 0.44 -1.83
N PRO A 106 31.10 1.27 -2.84
CA PRO A 106 30.09 1.86 -3.68
C PRO A 106 29.36 0.80 -4.51
N ASN A 107 28.04 0.99 -4.66
CA ASN A 107 27.18 0.15 -5.49
C ASN A 107 26.87 0.85 -6.82
N ARG A 108 26.80 0.08 -7.90
CA ARG A 108 26.39 0.56 -9.23
C ARG A 108 24.97 0.12 -9.51
N VAL A 109 24.12 1.05 -9.94
CA VAL A 109 22.74 0.79 -10.35
C VAL A 109 22.56 1.30 -11.77
N PHE A 110 22.10 0.42 -12.66
CA PHE A 110 21.73 0.79 -14.01
C PHE A 110 20.22 1.00 -14.06
N ALA A 111 19.81 2.21 -14.42
CA ALA A 111 18.41 2.54 -14.62
C ALA A 111 18.13 2.63 -16.13
N TRP A 112 17.08 1.95 -16.56
CA TRP A 112 16.58 2.04 -17.93
C TRP A 112 15.19 2.67 -17.94
N ARG A 113 14.92 3.51 -18.94
CA ARG A 113 13.58 4.09 -19.11
C ARG A 113 12.65 3.04 -19.71
N SER A 114 11.57 2.74 -19.00
CA SER A 114 10.48 1.90 -19.50
C SER A 114 9.97 2.39 -20.86
N ALA A 115 9.62 1.45 -21.74
CA ALA A 115 9.00 1.75 -23.04
C ALA A 115 7.62 2.44 -22.91
N VAL A 116 6.97 2.28 -21.76
CA VAL A 116 5.66 2.85 -21.45
C VAL A 116 5.73 3.61 -20.13
N GLU A 117 5.04 4.74 -20.06
CA GLU A 117 4.85 5.49 -18.81
C GLU A 117 3.67 4.90 -18.01
N TYR A 118 3.94 4.63 -16.73
CA TYR A 118 2.96 4.15 -15.76
C TYR A 118 2.79 5.21 -14.69
N ASP A 119 1.75 6.04 -14.84
CA ASP A 119 1.48 7.18 -13.97
C ASP A 119 1.44 6.75 -12.51
N THR A 120 2.23 7.42 -11.66
CA THR A 120 2.15 7.28 -10.19
C THR A 120 2.27 5.84 -9.68
N THR A 121 3.18 5.06 -10.28
CA THR A 121 3.47 3.69 -9.85
C THR A 121 3.81 3.63 -8.36
N SER A 122 3.06 2.85 -7.58
CA SER A 122 3.30 2.71 -6.14
C SER A 122 3.73 1.31 -5.73
N TYR A 123 3.35 0.27 -6.47
CA TYR A 123 3.76 -1.11 -6.20
C TYR A 123 4.12 -1.82 -7.50
N ILE A 124 5.17 -2.63 -7.41
CA ILE A 124 5.63 -3.51 -8.47
C ILE A 124 5.83 -4.89 -7.85
N ASN A 125 5.17 -5.91 -8.41
CA ASN A 125 5.27 -7.29 -7.97
C ASN A 125 5.55 -8.20 -9.16
N ASN A 126 5.83 -9.47 -8.92
CA ASN A 126 5.89 -10.48 -9.99
C ASN A 126 5.41 -11.86 -9.50
N ARG A 127 5.02 -12.75 -10.42
CA ARG A 127 4.92 -14.18 -10.11
C ARG A 127 6.21 -14.92 -10.47
N ARG A 128 6.90 -14.44 -11.51
CA ARG A 128 8.06 -15.11 -12.10
C ARG A 128 8.98 -14.10 -12.80
N PRO A 129 10.23 -14.48 -13.10
CA PRO A 129 11.11 -13.66 -13.93
C PRO A 129 10.47 -13.27 -15.26
N GLY A 130 10.74 -12.05 -15.74
CA GLY A 130 10.22 -11.52 -17.00
C GLY A 130 8.83 -10.86 -16.92
N GLU A 131 8.12 -10.98 -15.79
CA GLU A 131 6.80 -10.38 -15.58
C GLU A 131 6.86 -9.32 -14.49
N LEU A 132 6.16 -8.19 -14.68
CA LEU A 132 5.85 -7.22 -13.63
C LEU A 132 4.34 -6.99 -13.59
N PHE A 133 3.78 -6.98 -12.38
CA PHE A 133 2.50 -6.37 -12.08
C PHE A 133 2.74 -5.00 -11.48
N ILE A 134 2.05 -3.99 -11.99
CA ILE A 134 2.23 -2.60 -11.61
C ILE A 134 0.90 -2.06 -11.11
N SER A 135 0.88 -1.45 -9.93
CA SER A 135 -0.25 -0.62 -9.48
C SER A 135 0.12 0.85 -9.63
N GLY A 136 -0.69 1.59 -10.39
CA GLY A 136 -0.50 3.00 -10.70
C GLY A 136 -1.83 3.77 -10.77
N GLY A 137 -1.75 5.08 -10.95
CA GLY A 137 -2.90 6.00 -11.05
C GLY A 137 -3.54 6.45 -9.72
N GLN A 138 -2.95 6.11 -8.58
CA GLN A 138 -3.53 6.29 -7.24
C GLN A 138 -2.85 7.35 -6.36
N ALA A 139 -1.83 8.03 -6.86
CA ALA A 139 -1.22 9.19 -6.18
C ALA A 139 -1.42 10.46 -7.00
N PRO A 140 -2.68 10.89 -7.21
CA PRO A 140 -2.98 12.07 -8.01
C PRO A 140 -2.31 13.32 -7.42
N PRO A 141 -2.01 14.33 -8.26
CA PRO A 141 -1.52 15.60 -7.75
C PRO A 141 -2.53 16.19 -6.75
N PRO A 142 -2.08 16.89 -5.68
CA PRO A 142 -2.97 17.43 -4.65
C PRO A 142 -4.04 18.40 -5.19
N LYS A 143 -3.79 19.00 -6.36
CA LYS A 143 -4.68 19.92 -7.08
C LYS A 143 -4.64 19.61 -8.57
N GLY A 144 -5.73 19.94 -9.26
CA GLY A 144 -5.87 19.75 -10.70
C GLY A 144 -6.79 18.59 -11.06
N THR A 145 -6.88 18.30 -12.35
CA THR A 145 -7.68 17.19 -12.87
C THR A 145 -7.08 15.87 -12.38
N MET A 146 -7.93 14.96 -11.89
CA MET A 146 -7.47 13.61 -11.57
C MET A 146 -6.97 12.94 -12.85
N PRO A 147 -5.87 12.17 -12.81
CA PRO A 147 -5.53 11.28 -13.90
C PRO A 147 -6.64 10.22 -14.09
N ALA A 148 -6.46 9.33 -15.07
CA ALA A 148 -7.46 8.33 -15.45
C ALA A 148 -7.98 7.45 -14.28
N GLY A 149 -7.24 7.40 -13.16
CA GLY A 149 -7.62 6.73 -11.91
C GLY A 149 -6.73 5.52 -11.64
N PRO A 150 -6.97 4.80 -10.52
CA PRO A 150 -6.18 3.64 -10.14
C PRO A 150 -6.27 2.56 -11.23
N PHE A 151 -5.16 1.90 -11.52
CA PHE A 151 -5.04 0.80 -12.45
C PHE A 151 -4.13 -0.30 -11.92
N ILE A 152 -4.33 -1.50 -12.47
CA ILE A 152 -3.35 -2.58 -12.45
C ILE A 152 -2.89 -2.82 -13.88
N ALA A 153 -1.59 -2.98 -14.09
CA ALA A 153 -1.01 -3.34 -15.36
C ALA A 153 -0.11 -4.56 -15.22
N LYS A 154 0.08 -5.27 -16.33
CA LYS A 154 1.14 -6.25 -16.50
C LYS A 154 2.10 -5.76 -17.57
N ALA A 155 3.38 -5.85 -17.28
CA ALA A 155 4.45 -5.40 -18.16
C ALA A 155 5.54 -6.48 -18.32
N ASP A 156 6.22 -6.42 -19.45
CA ASP A 156 7.48 -7.13 -19.67
C ASP A 156 8.56 -6.53 -18.75
N ALA A 157 9.19 -7.36 -17.92
CA ALA A 157 10.12 -6.87 -16.89
C ALA A 157 11.43 -6.29 -17.44
N THR A 158 11.81 -6.67 -18.67
CA THR A 158 13.05 -6.20 -19.29
C THR A 158 12.85 -4.84 -19.93
N THR A 159 11.76 -4.68 -20.68
CA THR A 159 11.51 -3.49 -21.52
C THR A 159 10.56 -2.49 -20.87
N GLY A 160 9.77 -2.91 -19.89
CA GLY A 160 8.65 -2.14 -19.35
C GLY A 160 7.46 -2.04 -20.31
N ARG A 161 7.48 -2.73 -21.45
CA ARG A 161 6.39 -2.71 -22.42
C ARG A 161 5.12 -3.30 -21.80
N GLU A 162 4.02 -2.57 -21.98
CA GLU A 162 2.72 -3.01 -21.50
C GLU A 162 2.26 -4.28 -22.21
N ILE A 163 1.79 -5.25 -21.42
CA ILE A 163 1.08 -6.44 -21.90
C ILE A 163 -0.42 -6.18 -21.80
N TRP A 164 -0.87 -5.66 -20.65
CA TRP A 164 -2.24 -5.14 -20.47
C TRP A 164 -2.29 -4.11 -19.34
N ARG A 165 -3.33 -3.28 -19.35
CA ARG A 165 -3.68 -2.33 -18.28
C ARG A 165 -5.19 -2.27 -18.07
N THR A 166 -5.61 -2.35 -16.82
CA THR A 166 -7.00 -2.29 -16.40
C THR A 166 -7.20 -1.15 -15.41
N TYR A 167 -7.90 -0.10 -15.82
CA TYR A 167 -8.35 0.97 -14.94
C TYR A 167 -9.53 0.51 -14.08
N LEU A 168 -9.48 0.83 -12.79
CA LEU A 168 -10.42 0.35 -11.76
C LEU A 168 -11.47 1.41 -11.38
N ASP A 169 -11.14 2.69 -11.56
CA ASP A 169 -12.05 3.81 -11.26
C ASP A 169 -11.69 5.01 -12.13
N ASN A 170 -12.61 5.96 -12.23
CA ASN A 170 -12.33 7.28 -12.78
C ASN A 170 -12.64 8.32 -11.70
N GLY A 171 -11.59 8.84 -11.06
CA GLY A 171 -11.71 9.77 -9.93
C GLY A 171 -12.40 11.09 -10.28
N ASN A 172 -12.38 11.52 -11.55
CA ASN A 172 -13.12 12.71 -11.99
C ASN A 172 -14.63 12.47 -12.06
N VAL A 173 -15.06 11.22 -12.22
CA VAL A 173 -16.48 10.84 -12.32
C VAL A 173 -17.01 10.40 -10.96
N SER A 174 -16.26 9.56 -10.24
CA SER A 174 -16.71 9.04 -8.95
C SER A 174 -16.66 10.09 -7.83
N GLY A 175 -15.77 11.08 -7.93
CA GLY A 175 -15.48 12.03 -6.86
C GLY A 175 -14.85 11.39 -5.62
N ALA A 176 -14.57 10.09 -5.68
CA ALA A 176 -13.96 9.31 -4.62
C ALA A 176 -12.62 9.91 -4.20
N TRP A 177 -12.34 9.84 -2.89
CA TRP A 177 -10.96 9.93 -2.46
C TRP A 177 -10.18 8.69 -2.87
N ILE A 178 -9.13 8.89 -3.66
CA ILE A 178 -8.19 7.85 -4.05
C ILE A 178 -6.91 8.05 -3.25
N ALA A 179 -6.67 7.14 -2.30
CA ALA A 179 -5.38 6.99 -1.63
C ALA A 179 -4.54 5.94 -2.37
N ASN A 180 -3.34 5.67 -1.87
CA ASN A 180 -2.51 4.60 -2.42
C ASN A 180 -3.24 3.23 -2.33
N THR A 181 -3.09 2.37 -3.33
CA THR A 181 -3.76 1.09 -3.54
C THR A 181 -2.70 0.00 -3.55
N ASN A 182 -2.89 -1.07 -2.79
CA ASN A 182 -1.98 -2.22 -2.78
C ASN A 182 -2.44 -3.26 -3.83
N LEU A 183 -1.54 -4.15 -4.25
CA LEU A 183 -1.82 -5.29 -5.12
C LEU A 183 -1.19 -6.56 -4.53
N ASN A 184 -1.97 -7.62 -4.28
CA ASN A 184 -1.44 -8.92 -3.87
C ASN A 184 -1.80 -10.00 -4.88
N ILE A 185 -1.07 -11.10 -4.85
CA ILE A 185 -1.26 -12.22 -5.77
C ILE A 185 -1.68 -13.44 -4.97
N LEU A 186 -2.85 -13.98 -5.29
CA LEU A 186 -3.39 -15.19 -4.68
C LEU A 186 -2.65 -16.45 -5.19
N PRO A 187 -2.74 -17.60 -4.49
CA PRO A 187 -2.03 -18.81 -4.89
C PRO A 187 -2.41 -19.33 -6.28
N ASN A 188 -3.62 -19.01 -6.76
CA ASN A 188 -4.09 -19.32 -8.11
C ASN A 188 -3.58 -18.34 -9.18
N GLY A 189 -2.71 -17.39 -8.83
CA GLY A 189 -2.13 -16.41 -9.74
C GLY A 189 -3.03 -15.24 -10.10
N ARG A 190 -4.24 -15.13 -9.50
CA ARG A 190 -5.10 -13.96 -9.63
C ARG A 190 -4.56 -12.80 -8.80
N VAL A 191 -4.80 -11.59 -9.29
CA VAL A 191 -4.43 -10.36 -8.58
C VAL A 191 -5.61 -9.86 -7.80
N VAL A 192 -5.42 -9.54 -6.53
CA VAL A 192 -6.42 -8.89 -5.68
C VAL A 192 -5.94 -7.50 -5.30
N THR A 193 -6.83 -6.51 -5.44
CA THR A 193 -6.53 -5.11 -5.15
C THR A 193 -7.76 -4.42 -4.59
N ALA A 194 -7.53 -3.38 -3.79
CA ALA A 194 -8.58 -2.57 -3.21
C ALA A 194 -8.25 -1.09 -3.38
N TRP A 195 -9.30 -0.28 -3.52
CA TRP A 195 -9.26 1.16 -3.68
C TRP A 195 -10.59 1.73 -3.22
N GLN A 196 -10.63 2.98 -2.75
CA GLN A 196 -11.87 3.59 -2.25
C GLN A 196 -12.60 2.61 -1.29
N ASN A 197 -13.88 2.27 -1.50
CA ASN A 197 -14.59 1.25 -0.74
C ASN A 197 -14.85 -0.01 -1.58
N LYS A 198 -13.94 -0.34 -2.50
CA LYS A 198 -14.08 -1.45 -3.43
C LYS A 198 -12.90 -2.41 -3.32
N VAL A 199 -13.15 -3.67 -3.66
CA VAL A 199 -12.14 -4.70 -3.89
C VAL A 199 -12.43 -5.38 -5.21
N ALA A 200 -11.39 -5.71 -5.97
CA ALA A 200 -11.50 -6.48 -7.20
C ALA A 200 -10.53 -7.65 -7.23
N LEU A 201 -10.98 -8.69 -7.93
CA LEU A 201 -10.20 -9.85 -8.30
C LEU A 201 -10.00 -9.82 -9.82
N LEU A 202 -8.75 -9.77 -10.25
CA LEU A 202 -8.34 -9.73 -11.65
C LEU A 202 -7.69 -11.05 -12.04
N ASP A 203 -7.94 -11.48 -13.26
CA ASP A 203 -7.17 -12.54 -13.89
C ASP A 203 -5.75 -12.04 -14.18
N GLY A 204 -4.73 -12.71 -13.64
CA GLY A 204 -3.34 -12.26 -13.74
C GLY A 204 -2.72 -12.38 -15.13
N ASP A 205 -3.36 -13.11 -16.06
CA ASP A 205 -2.84 -13.28 -17.41
C ASP A 205 -3.47 -12.31 -18.41
N THR A 206 -4.76 -12.00 -18.23
CA THR A 206 -5.54 -11.16 -19.15
C THR A 206 -5.85 -9.76 -18.61
N GLY A 207 -5.74 -9.54 -17.30
CA GLY A 207 -6.11 -8.29 -16.65
C GLY A 207 -7.63 -8.09 -16.49
N LEU A 208 -8.44 -9.08 -16.89
CA LEU A 208 -9.89 -8.99 -16.78
C LEU A 208 -10.34 -8.97 -15.32
N VAL A 209 -11.24 -8.05 -14.98
CA VAL A 209 -11.91 -8.05 -13.68
C VAL A 209 -12.88 -9.22 -13.65
N VAL A 210 -12.58 -10.23 -12.84
CA VAL A 210 -13.38 -11.45 -12.68
C VAL A 210 -14.47 -11.24 -11.63
N LYS A 211 -14.18 -10.46 -10.60
CA LYS A 211 -15.15 -10.11 -9.55
C LYS A 211 -14.83 -8.76 -8.93
N GLN A 212 -15.87 -8.06 -8.47
CA GLN A 212 -15.76 -6.84 -7.69
C GLN A 212 -16.81 -6.84 -6.59
N ALA A 213 -16.48 -6.25 -5.44
CA ALA A 213 -17.41 -6.05 -4.34
C ALA A 213 -17.22 -4.67 -3.68
N THR A 214 -18.27 -4.21 -3.01
CA THR A 214 -18.25 -3.01 -2.16
C THR A 214 -17.99 -3.41 -0.72
N LEU A 215 -17.08 -2.71 -0.07
CA LEU A 215 -16.66 -2.91 1.31
C LEU A 215 -17.34 -1.88 2.23
N PRO A 216 -17.68 -2.27 3.47
CA PRO A 216 -18.18 -1.33 4.47
C PRO A 216 -17.09 -0.34 4.87
N THR A 217 -17.42 0.91 5.23
CA THR A 217 -16.45 1.94 5.65
C THR A 217 -16.65 2.37 7.11
N GLY A 218 -17.40 1.57 7.87
CA GLY A 218 -17.79 1.89 9.24
C GLY A 218 -18.54 3.23 9.32
N PRO A 219 -18.22 4.10 10.29
CA PRO A 219 -18.89 5.39 10.45
C PRO A 219 -18.41 6.47 9.45
N THR A 220 -17.30 6.24 8.76
CA THR A 220 -16.74 7.24 7.83
C THR A 220 -17.48 7.18 6.49
N PRO A 221 -17.89 8.32 5.91
CA PRO A 221 -18.49 8.36 4.58
C PRO A 221 -17.60 7.70 3.52
N ALA A 222 -18.20 6.88 2.66
CA ALA A 222 -17.45 6.13 1.64
C ALA A 222 -16.67 6.99 0.63
N ILE A 223 -17.02 8.28 0.51
CA ILE A 223 -16.31 9.25 -0.33
C ILE A 223 -14.95 9.67 0.26
N ASP A 224 -14.79 9.50 1.58
CA ASP A 224 -13.60 9.90 2.35
C ASP A 224 -12.82 8.70 2.89
N ALA A 225 -13.18 7.47 2.49
CA ALA A 225 -12.53 6.23 2.88
C ALA A 225 -11.89 5.55 1.66
N SER A 226 -10.66 5.06 1.83
CA SER A 226 -9.93 4.31 0.80
C SER A 226 -9.21 3.11 1.41
N TYR A 227 -9.56 1.92 0.95
CA TYR A 227 -8.84 0.69 1.26
C TYR A 227 -7.47 0.71 0.61
N LYS A 228 -6.47 1.08 1.41
CA LYS A 228 -5.06 1.03 1.02
C LYS A 228 -4.49 -0.35 1.24
N HIS A 229 -4.64 -0.88 2.46
CA HIS A 229 -3.90 -2.07 2.86
C HIS A 229 -4.77 -3.31 2.78
N LEU A 230 -4.26 -4.30 2.04
CA LEU A 230 -4.82 -5.62 1.86
C LEU A 230 -3.70 -6.61 2.19
N THR A 231 -3.98 -7.58 3.05
CA THR A 231 -3.08 -8.70 3.33
C THR A 231 -3.86 -10.00 3.23
N ILE A 232 -3.16 -11.12 3.04
CA ILE A 232 -3.79 -12.43 2.91
C ILE A 232 -3.40 -13.27 4.12
N ALA A 233 -4.37 -13.65 4.94
CA ALA A 233 -4.11 -14.49 6.09
C ALA A 233 -3.61 -15.90 5.69
N PRO A 234 -2.94 -16.64 6.58
CA PRO A 234 -2.48 -18.01 6.29
C PRO A 234 -3.59 -18.98 5.87
N ASP A 235 -4.85 -18.73 6.25
CA ASP A 235 -6.01 -19.51 5.83
C ASP A 235 -6.64 -19.04 4.50
N GLY A 236 -6.02 -18.06 3.82
CA GLY A 236 -6.47 -17.47 2.58
C GLY A 236 -7.46 -16.31 2.75
N THR A 237 -7.90 -16.00 3.97
CA THR A 237 -8.82 -14.87 4.21
C THR A 237 -8.14 -13.54 3.87
N LEU A 238 -8.81 -12.69 3.10
CA LEU A 238 -8.31 -11.33 2.84
C LEU A 238 -8.61 -10.45 4.05
N ILE A 239 -7.61 -9.74 4.55
CA ILE A 239 -7.74 -8.76 5.63
C ILE A 239 -7.47 -7.39 5.04
N LEU A 240 -8.51 -6.56 5.00
CA LEU A 240 -8.46 -5.23 4.43
C LEU A 240 -8.74 -4.18 5.48
N LYS A 241 -8.05 -3.05 5.39
CA LYS A 241 -8.27 -1.93 6.28
C LYS A 241 -8.24 -0.62 5.49
N ASP A 242 -9.24 0.22 5.72
CA ASP A 242 -9.29 1.53 5.10
C ASP A 242 -8.39 2.55 5.81
N GLN A 243 -7.87 3.48 5.02
CA GLN A 243 -7.49 4.79 5.51
C GLN A 243 -8.68 5.71 5.30
N THR A 244 -8.73 6.78 6.07
CA THR A 244 -9.74 7.81 5.95
C THR A 244 -9.05 9.16 5.82
N ARG A 245 -9.59 10.08 5.03
CA ARG A 245 -9.22 11.50 5.11
C ARG A 245 -10.21 12.24 6.00
N PRO A 246 -9.87 13.45 6.50
CA PRO A 246 -10.85 14.27 7.18
C PRO A 246 -12.10 14.53 6.35
N SER A 247 -13.28 14.36 6.94
CA SER A 247 -14.53 14.47 6.19
C SER A 247 -14.72 15.87 5.61
N GLY A 248 -15.11 15.94 4.34
CA GLY A 248 -15.25 17.19 3.60
C GLY A 248 -13.96 17.74 2.97
N CYS A 249 -12.79 17.15 3.28
CA CYS A 249 -11.55 17.43 2.58
C CYS A 249 -11.70 17.15 1.07
N LYS A 250 -11.21 18.05 0.22
CA LYS A 250 -11.27 17.90 -1.25
C LYS A 250 -9.94 17.51 -1.88
N LEU A 251 -8.88 17.47 -1.08
CA LEU A 251 -7.56 17.04 -1.52
C LEU A 251 -7.55 15.53 -1.78
N GLN A 252 -6.71 15.12 -2.71
CA GLN A 252 -6.57 13.74 -3.18
C GLN A 252 -5.22 13.14 -2.75
N GLY A 253 -5.10 11.81 -2.84
CA GLY A 253 -3.91 11.08 -2.43
C GLY A 253 -3.74 10.99 -0.90
N THR A 254 -2.78 10.18 -0.47
CA THR A 254 -2.50 9.92 0.96
C THR A 254 -2.10 11.20 1.72
N MET A 255 -1.49 12.17 1.05
CA MET A 255 -1.10 13.45 1.67
C MET A 255 -2.31 14.29 2.12
N ALA A 256 -3.50 14.04 1.58
CA ALA A 256 -4.74 14.69 2.03
C ALA A 256 -5.04 14.41 3.51
N ILE A 257 -4.62 13.25 4.04
CA ILE A 257 -4.79 12.91 5.46
C ILE A 257 -4.07 13.95 6.33
N ILE A 258 -2.80 14.23 6.02
CA ILE A 258 -1.97 15.16 6.78
C ILE A 258 -2.41 16.60 6.54
N GLN A 259 -2.51 17.01 5.26
CA GLN A 259 -2.77 18.41 4.88
C GLN A 259 -4.15 18.92 5.31
N CYS A 260 -5.15 18.05 5.39
CA CYS A 260 -6.46 18.43 5.91
C CYS A 260 -6.55 18.32 7.43
N ASN A 261 -5.73 17.48 8.08
CA ASN A 261 -5.73 17.35 9.55
C ASN A 261 -4.96 18.50 10.23
N GLU A 262 -3.88 19.00 9.63
CA GLU A 262 -3.11 20.17 10.12
C GLU A 262 -3.98 21.41 10.46
N PRO A 263 -4.94 21.84 9.62
CA PRO A 263 -5.83 22.95 9.94
C PRO A 263 -6.99 22.58 10.91
N GLY A 264 -6.94 21.40 11.54
CA GLY A 264 -7.90 20.98 12.57
C GLY A 264 -9.13 20.21 12.07
N MET A 265 -9.18 19.80 10.79
CA MET A 265 -10.26 18.92 10.33
C MET A 265 -10.09 17.52 10.93
N LYS A 266 -11.20 16.90 11.36
CA LYS A 266 -11.16 15.60 12.04
C LYS A 266 -11.15 14.45 11.04
N GLN A 267 -10.14 13.60 11.12
CA GLN A 267 -10.09 12.31 10.44
C GLN A 267 -11.13 11.34 11.02
N GLY A 268 -11.87 10.66 10.14
CA GLY A 268 -12.87 9.65 10.55
C GLY A 268 -12.22 8.34 10.99
N ASN A 269 -12.92 7.54 11.79
CA ASN A 269 -12.42 6.24 12.22
C ASN A 269 -12.30 5.27 11.06
N SER A 270 -11.25 4.44 11.10
CA SER A 270 -11.04 3.39 10.11
C SER A 270 -11.94 2.17 10.33
N ASN A 271 -12.02 1.31 9.33
CA ASN A 271 -12.74 0.04 9.34
C ASN A 271 -11.82 -1.11 8.91
N LEU A 272 -11.90 -2.23 9.63
CA LEU A 272 -11.23 -3.48 9.30
C LEU A 272 -12.25 -4.48 8.76
N VAL A 273 -11.91 -5.21 7.70
CA VAL A 273 -12.81 -6.16 7.05
C VAL A 273 -12.08 -7.46 6.73
N ALA A 274 -12.72 -8.57 7.04
CA ALA A 274 -12.32 -9.90 6.58
C ALA A 274 -13.19 -10.27 5.37
N VAL A 275 -12.56 -10.73 4.28
CA VAL A 275 -13.23 -11.01 3.00
C VAL A 275 -12.81 -12.37 2.47
N HIS A 276 -13.77 -13.11 1.90
CA HIS A 276 -13.50 -14.39 1.25
C HIS A 276 -12.69 -14.16 -0.05
N PRO A 277 -11.57 -14.87 -0.29
CA PRO A 277 -10.66 -14.58 -1.40
C PRO A 277 -11.27 -14.77 -2.80
N ASP A 278 -12.11 -15.80 -2.99
CA ASP A 278 -12.72 -16.06 -4.30
C ASP A 278 -14.04 -15.33 -4.53
N THR A 279 -14.91 -15.27 -3.51
CA THR A 279 -16.23 -14.66 -3.66
C THR A 279 -16.25 -13.18 -3.35
N LEU A 280 -15.21 -12.63 -2.72
CA LEU A 280 -15.18 -11.25 -2.23
C LEU A 280 -16.34 -10.92 -1.26
N ASP A 281 -16.98 -11.94 -0.68
CA ASP A 281 -18.01 -11.73 0.33
C ASP A 281 -17.37 -11.26 1.65
N VAL A 282 -18.00 -10.26 2.28
CA VAL A 282 -17.60 -9.79 3.59
C VAL A 282 -17.93 -10.85 4.63
N LEU A 283 -16.90 -11.40 5.26
CA LEU A 283 -17.00 -12.41 6.31
C LEU A 283 -17.23 -11.79 7.69
N ASP A 284 -16.55 -10.67 7.96
CA ASP A 284 -16.68 -9.89 9.19
C ASP A 284 -16.21 -8.45 8.97
N SER A 285 -16.67 -7.52 9.80
CA SER A 285 -16.25 -6.12 9.76
C SER A 285 -16.26 -5.48 11.14
N ILE A 286 -15.22 -4.72 11.45
CA ILE A 286 -15.02 -4.05 12.73
C ILE A 286 -14.69 -2.58 12.48
N ALA A 287 -15.57 -1.69 12.94
CA ALA A 287 -15.24 -0.27 13.04
C ALA A 287 -14.18 -0.08 14.14
N LEU A 288 -13.07 0.55 13.79
CA LEU A 288 -12.01 0.86 14.73
C LEU A 288 -12.42 2.05 15.61
N PRO A 289 -11.91 2.13 16.86
CA PRO A 289 -12.28 3.20 17.78
C PRO A 289 -11.68 4.57 17.40
N GLU A 290 -10.70 4.59 16.49
CA GLU A 290 -10.02 5.79 16.02
C GLU A 290 -9.44 5.55 14.60
N PRO A 291 -8.87 6.57 13.93
CA PRO A 291 -8.24 6.40 12.62
C PRO A 291 -7.00 5.49 12.67
N ALA A 292 -6.83 4.68 11.61
CA ALA A 292 -5.69 3.78 11.44
C ALA A 292 -4.93 4.09 10.13
N THR A 293 -4.12 5.14 10.17
CA THR A 293 -3.43 5.66 8.98
C THR A 293 -2.30 4.74 8.49
N VAL A 294 -1.63 3.96 9.34
CA VAL A 294 -0.49 3.13 8.92
C VAL A 294 -0.90 1.72 8.52
N PRO A 295 -0.18 1.02 7.63
CA PRO A 295 -0.45 -0.38 7.27
C PRO A 295 -0.60 -1.31 8.49
N HIS A 296 -1.55 -2.25 8.46
CA HIS A 296 -1.65 -3.36 9.43
C HIS A 296 -0.72 -4.52 9.07
N VAL A 297 -0.24 -5.29 10.04
CA VAL A 297 0.52 -6.52 9.76
C VAL A 297 -0.21 -7.73 10.32
N ILE A 298 0.06 -8.88 9.74
CA ILE A 298 -0.51 -10.16 10.16
C ILE A 298 0.61 -11.13 10.53
N THR A 299 0.35 -11.98 11.52
CA THR A 299 1.24 -13.08 11.90
C THR A 299 0.46 -14.16 12.64
N MET A 300 1.12 -15.27 12.98
CA MET A 300 0.57 -16.28 13.85
C MET A 300 0.98 -16.00 15.30
N PHE A 301 0.01 -15.91 16.20
CA PHE A 301 0.23 -15.80 17.65
C PHE A 301 -0.62 -16.85 18.38
N GLU A 302 0.01 -17.73 19.14
CA GLU A 302 -0.65 -18.79 19.91
C GLU A 302 -1.60 -19.68 19.07
N GLY A 303 -1.20 -19.97 17.83
CA GLY A 303 -1.97 -20.76 16.88
C GLY A 303 -3.23 -20.07 16.36
N ARG A 304 -3.25 -18.72 16.38
CA ARG A 304 -4.30 -17.89 15.79
C ARG A 304 -3.69 -16.87 14.85
N ILE A 305 -4.50 -16.40 13.91
CA ILE A 305 -4.13 -15.26 13.07
C ILE A 305 -4.30 -14.02 13.93
N ALA A 306 -3.19 -13.31 14.16
CA ALA A 306 -3.16 -12.03 14.84
C ALA A 306 -2.96 -10.92 13.82
N ILE A 307 -3.76 -9.86 13.94
CA ILE A 307 -3.75 -8.67 13.10
C ILE A 307 -3.35 -7.51 14.00
N TYR A 308 -2.22 -6.88 13.70
CA TYR A 308 -1.69 -5.74 14.43
C TYR A 308 -1.93 -4.47 13.63
N LEU A 309 -2.55 -3.47 14.26
CA LEU A 309 -3.05 -2.25 13.64
C LEU A 309 -2.40 -1.06 14.35
N GLY A 310 -1.68 -0.22 13.62
CA GLY A 310 -1.29 1.09 14.13
C GLY A 310 -2.46 2.07 14.03
N VAL A 311 -2.81 2.66 15.15
CA VAL A 311 -3.86 3.66 15.34
C VAL A 311 -3.25 4.94 15.90
N ASN A 312 -3.96 6.06 15.84
CA ASN A 312 -3.37 7.35 16.25
C ASN A 312 -2.86 7.36 17.69
N SER A 313 -3.51 6.66 18.62
CA SER A 313 -3.08 6.58 20.02
C SER A 313 -2.07 5.47 20.34
N GLY A 314 -1.76 4.57 19.40
CA GLY A 314 -0.87 3.43 19.63
C GLY A 314 -1.09 2.25 18.69
N ALA A 315 -1.17 1.04 19.24
CA ALA A 315 -1.38 -0.18 18.48
C ALA A 315 -2.51 -1.03 19.06
N LEU A 316 -3.31 -1.63 18.17
CA LEU A 316 -4.34 -2.61 18.52
C LEU A 316 -3.96 -3.98 17.99
N ARG A 317 -4.36 -5.03 18.71
CA ARG A 317 -4.31 -6.42 18.22
C ARG A 317 -5.73 -6.97 18.18
N THR A 318 -6.11 -7.50 17.02
CA THR A 318 -7.30 -8.35 16.87
C THR A 318 -6.89 -9.70 16.31
N GLY A 319 -7.78 -10.68 16.28
CA GLY A 319 -7.45 -12.00 15.74
C GLY A 319 -8.65 -12.90 15.54
N THR A 320 -8.41 -14.00 14.82
CA THR A 320 -9.47 -14.97 14.53
C THR A 320 -9.87 -15.73 15.79
N ARG A 321 -11.18 -15.93 16.00
CA ARG A 321 -11.66 -16.84 17.04
C ARG A 321 -11.40 -18.27 16.57
N ARG A 322 -10.85 -19.12 17.45
CA ARG A 322 -10.90 -20.58 17.21
C ARG A 322 -12.37 -20.95 17.03
N ARG A 323 -12.74 -21.48 15.85
CA ARG A 323 -13.98 -22.26 15.77
C ARG A 323 -13.84 -23.33 16.85
N ARG A 324 -14.70 -23.31 17.87
CA ARG A 324 -14.83 -24.46 18.77
C ARG A 324 -15.21 -25.60 17.84
N SER A 325 -14.27 -26.49 17.55
CA SER A 325 -14.59 -27.76 16.92
C SER A 325 -15.66 -28.37 17.81
N CYS A 326 -16.88 -28.49 17.27
CA CYS A 326 -17.91 -29.28 17.91
C CYS A 326 -17.48 -30.75 17.78
N ARG A 327 -16.40 -31.14 18.47
CA ARG A 327 -16.17 -32.53 18.81
C ARG A 327 -17.23 -32.86 19.83
N GLY A 328 -18.34 -33.40 19.36
CA GLY A 328 -19.21 -34.19 20.21
C GLY A 328 -18.33 -35.22 20.89
N HIS A 329 -18.23 -35.15 22.21
CA HIS A 329 -17.83 -36.30 23.00
C HIS A 329 -18.87 -37.38 22.74
N GLN A 330 -18.61 -38.26 21.77
CA GLN A 330 -19.13 -39.63 21.84
C GLN A 330 -18.42 -40.26 23.03
N LEU A 331 -19.09 -40.22 24.18
CA LEU A 331 -18.86 -41.20 25.23
C LEU A 331 -19.14 -42.56 24.61
N GLY A 332 -18.17 -43.46 24.72
CA GLY A 332 -18.25 -44.81 24.17
C GLY A 332 -19.49 -45.54 24.68
N GLY A 333 -20.33 -45.94 23.73
CA GLY A 333 -21.37 -46.94 23.90
C GLY A 333 -21.26 -47.90 22.71
N GLN A 334 -21.06 -49.18 23.01
CA GLN A 334 -20.93 -50.26 22.04
C GLN A 334 -22.22 -50.47 21.21
N ALA A 335 -22.01 -50.84 19.95
CA ALA A 335 -22.83 -51.69 19.06
C ALA A 335 -24.28 -51.28 18.74
N HIS A 336 -24.57 -50.96 17.47
CA HIS A 336 -25.32 -51.85 16.57
C HIS A 336 -25.33 -51.31 15.12
N GLU A 337 -25.41 -52.24 14.17
CA GLU A 337 -25.42 -52.06 12.71
C GLU A 337 -26.64 -51.28 12.19
N GLY A 338 -26.45 -50.51 11.10
CA GLY A 338 -27.51 -50.23 10.11
C GLY A 338 -27.73 -48.78 9.70
N GLY A 339 -27.38 -48.43 8.45
CA GLY A 339 -28.06 -47.41 7.64
C GLY A 339 -27.42 -46.01 7.53
N PRO A 340 -27.37 -45.39 6.33
CA PRO A 340 -26.78 -44.06 6.14
C PRO A 340 -27.84 -42.97 6.31
N ASP A 341 -27.62 -42.02 7.21
CA ASP A 341 -28.45 -40.83 7.28
C ASP A 341 -27.65 -39.53 7.44
N HIS A 342 -28.13 -38.54 6.69
CA HIS A 342 -27.55 -37.23 6.43
C HIS A 342 -27.29 -36.40 7.69
N LEU A 343 -26.04 -36.01 7.93
CA LEU A 343 -25.68 -34.94 8.87
C LEU A 343 -25.94 -33.56 8.23
N ARG A 344 -27.14 -33.02 8.47
CA ARG A 344 -27.44 -31.59 8.28
C ARG A 344 -26.93 -30.79 9.48
N CYS A 345 -25.94 -29.92 9.26
CA CYS A 345 -25.66 -28.82 10.19
C CYS A 345 -26.84 -27.84 10.14
N ALA A 346 -27.47 -27.60 11.30
CA ALA A 346 -28.59 -26.70 11.44
C ALA A 346 -28.20 -25.26 11.04
N GLN A 347 -28.94 -24.69 10.10
CA GLN A 347 -28.92 -23.24 9.82
C GLN A 347 -29.65 -22.49 10.95
N PRO A 348 -29.18 -21.30 11.35
CA PRO A 348 -29.93 -20.44 12.26
C PRO A 348 -31.20 -19.90 11.56
N PRO A 349 -32.28 -19.62 12.32
CA PRO A 349 -33.56 -19.26 11.73
C PRO A 349 -33.52 -17.88 11.05
N ARG A 350 -34.09 -17.83 9.84
CA ARG A 350 -34.46 -16.59 9.15
C ARG A 350 -35.46 -15.81 10.01
N ARG A 351 -35.12 -14.59 10.41
CA ARG A 351 -36.14 -13.62 10.86
C ARG A 351 -36.83 -13.04 9.62
N LEU A 352 -38.14 -13.26 9.57
CA LEU A 352 -39.07 -12.62 8.65
C LEU A 352 -39.31 -11.16 9.04
N ASP A 353 -39.51 -10.37 7.99
CA ASP A 353 -39.75 -8.94 7.96
C ASP A 353 -40.95 -8.48 8.80
N ARG A 354 -40.85 -7.25 9.32
CA ARG A 354 -42.00 -6.37 9.50
C ARG A 354 -41.70 -5.02 8.88
N ALA A 355 -42.41 -4.74 7.81
CA ALA A 355 -42.62 -3.42 7.25
C ALA A 355 -43.40 -2.53 8.23
N ALA A 356 -43.02 -1.26 8.31
CA ALA A 356 -43.90 -0.17 8.67
C ALA A 356 -43.52 1.02 7.79
N ASP A 357 -44.52 1.44 7.01
CA ASP A 357 -44.53 2.57 6.10
C ASP A 357 -44.97 3.85 6.85
N GLU A 358 -44.92 4.96 6.13
CA GLU A 358 -45.48 6.29 6.39
C GLU A 358 -44.55 7.44 6.84
N ARG A 359 -44.82 8.58 6.20
CA ARG A 359 -43.97 9.72 5.84
C ARG A 359 -44.21 10.97 6.74
N PRO A 360 -44.03 12.23 6.28
CA PRO A 360 -42.94 13.09 6.72
C PRO A 360 -43.39 14.32 7.52
N GLY A 361 -42.50 14.85 8.37
CA GLY A 361 -42.74 16.06 9.16
C GLY A 361 -41.61 17.07 8.99
N GLN A 362 -41.86 18.06 8.15
CA GLN A 362 -41.11 19.28 7.94
C GLN A 362 -41.24 20.22 9.16
N ARG A 363 -40.14 20.84 9.61
CA ARG A 363 -40.17 22.16 10.28
C ARG A 363 -38.78 22.79 10.35
N ASP A 364 -38.75 24.03 9.87
CA ASP A 364 -37.69 25.03 9.95
C ASP A 364 -37.40 25.47 11.39
N GLY A 365 -36.21 26.03 11.58
CA GLY A 365 -35.85 26.79 12.78
C GLY A 365 -34.35 27.03 12.90
N GLY A 366 -33.85 28.08 12.25
CA GLY A 366 -32.51 28.62 12.52
C GLY A 366 -32.44 29.30 13.90
N ILE A 367 -31.22 29.49 14.40
CA ILE A 367 -30.79 30.59 15.28
C ILE A 367 -29.27 30.75 15.14
N GLU A 368 -28.88 32.01 15.09
CA GLU A 368 -27.54 32.58 14.93
C GLU A 368 -26.65 32.58 16.20
N HIS A 369 -25.34 32.70 15.93
CA HIS A 369 -24.28 33.45 16.65
C HIS A 369 -23.89 33.13 18.11
N ARG A 370 -22.60 32.77 18.27
CA ARG A 370 -21.51 33.48 19.03
C ARG A 370 -20.23 32.63 18.85
N GLY A 371 -19.07 33.15 18.45
CA GLY A 371 -18.40 34.36 18.91
C GLY A 371 -17.48 33.98 20.06
N GLY A 372 -16.25 33.56 19.76
CA GLY A 372 -15.26 33.14 20.75
C GLY A 372 -13.85 33.13 20.14
N GLU A 373 -13.17 34.26 20.26
CA GLU A 373 -11.75 34.44 19.98
C GLU A 373 -10.91 33.62 20.97
N SER A 374 -9.81 33.04 20.49
CA SER A 374 -8.72 32.59 21.35
C SER A 374 -7.38 32.97 20.73
N GLU A 375 -6.70 33.92 21.37
CA GLU A 375 -5.26 34.15 21.34
C GLU A 375 -4.54 32.80 21.56
N GLY A 376 -3.45 32.41 20.88
CA GLY A 376 -2.26 33.16 20.51
C GLY A 376 -1.05 32.43 21.13
N PHE A 377 -0.56 31.35 20.51
CA PHE A 377 0.69 30.70 20.91
C PHE A 377 1.58 30.50 19.67
N LYS A 378 2.63 31.30 19.55
CA LYS A 378 3.67 31.20 18.51
C LYS A 378 4.81 30.34 19.04
N ALA A 379 5.16 29.26 18.33
CA ALA A 379 6.44 28.57 18.49
C ALA A 379 7.29 28.79 17.23
N HIS A 380 8.49 29.33 17.43
CA HIS A 380 9.50 29.57 16.40
C HIS A 380 10.12 28.25 15.93
N ALA A 381 10.12 28.00 14.62
CA ALA A 381 11.00 27.01 14.00
C ALA A 381 12.35 27.69 13.71
N GLY A 382 13.43 27.12 14.23
CA GLY A 382 14.80 27.57 13.97
C GLY A 382 15.31 27.04 12.63
N ASP A 383 15.92 27.92 11.85
CA ASP A 383 16.59 27.62 10.58
C ASP A 383 17.90 26.84 10.81
N LEU A 384 18.11 25.76 10.05
CA LEU A 384 19.41 25.12 9.87
C LEU A 384 20.11 25.70 8.62
N PRO A 385 21.39 26.11 8.70
CA PRO A 385 22.06 26.72 7.55
C PRO A 385 22.59 25.65 6.58
N ILE A 386 22.11 25.70 5.33
CA ILE A 386 22.73 25.01 4.20
C ILE A 386 23.93 25.87 3.74
N ARG A 387 25.16 25.40 3.94
CA ARG A 387 26.35 25.97 3.28
C ARG A 387 26.59 25.24 1.97
N ARG A 388 26.52 25.98 0.85
CA ARG A 388 27.09 25.56 -0.44
C ARG A 388 28.58 25.93 -0.46
N THR A 389 29.44 24.97 -0.79
CA THR A 389 30.81 25.24 -1.24
C THR A 389 30.88 25.20 -2.76
N GLU A 390 31.84 25.92 -3.35
CA GLU A 390 31.93 26.26 -4.79
C GLU A 390 32.23 25.08 -5.74
N GLU A 391 32.20 23.82 -5.29
CA GLU A 391 32.47 22.64 -6.13
C GLU A 391 31.28 21.70 -6.32
N GLY A 392 30.05 22.12 -6.02
CA GLY A 392 28.84 21.41 -6.46
C GLY A 392 28.64 19.99 -5.89
N ARG A 393 29.33 19.62 -4.80
CA ARG A 393 29.04 18.40 -4.02
C ARG A 393 28.06 18.69 -2.88
N VAL A 394 27.04 17.85 -2.76
CA VAL A 394 26.16 17.79 -1.58
C VAL A 394 26.66 16.66 -0.69
N GLU A 395 27.29 16.99 0.43
CA GLU A 395 27.63 16.03 1.48
C GLU A 395 26.54 16.04 2.55
N LEU A 396 25.92 14.88 2.79
CA LEU A 396 25.05 14.65 3.93
C LEU A 396 25.94 14.26 5.11
N GLY A 397 26.08 15.17 6.08
CA GLY A 397 26.83 14.91 7.31
C GLY A 397 26.15 13.83 8.15
N ALA A 398 26.75 12.64 8.21
CA ALA A 398 26.41 11.63 9.19
C ALA A 398 26.96 12.06 10.56
N THR A 399 26.08 12.24 11.53
CA THR A 399 26.47 12.43 12.94
C THR A 399 26.82 11.06 13.52
N GLN A 400 28.08 10.90 13.93
CA GLN A 400 28.57 9.73 14.67
C GLN A 400 27.81 9.63 16.01
N ALA A 401 27.11 8.51 16.21
CA ALA A 401 26.64 8.10 17.53
C ALA A 401 27.83 7.57 18.32
N THR A 402 28.08 8.16 19.48
CA THR A 402 29.14 7.78 20.39
C THR A 402 28.78 6.53 21.18
N ASP A 403 29.71 5.59 21.22
CA ASP A 403 29.70 4.38 22.02
C ASP A 403 29.49 4.66 23.52
N ARG A 404 28.61 3.86 24.14
CA ARG A 404 28.68 3.57 25.59
C ARG A 404 28.41 2.09 25.87
N PRO A 405 29.06 1.53 26.89
CA PRO A 405 29.29 0.09 27.00
C PRO A 405 28.10 -0.68 27.61
N ARG A 406 28.02 -1.96 27.22
CA ARG A 406 27.14 -2.98 27.78
C ARG A 406 27.56 -3.32 29.21
N GLU A 407 26.65 -3.13 30.17
CA GLU A 407 26.71 -3.82 31.47
C GLU A 407 25.91 -5.13 31.39
N GLN A 408 26.60 -6.23 31.68
CA GLN A 408 26.02 -7.55 31.94
C GLN A 408 25.46 -7.57 33.36
N HIS A 409 24.24 -8.09 33.50
CA HIS A 409 23.76 -8.63 34.77
C HIS A 409 23.07 -9.97 34.51
N ASP A 410 23.76 -11.05 34.91
CA ASP A 410 23.14 -12.32 35.29
C ASP A 410 22.31 -12.11 36.55
N LEU A 411 21.10 -12.70 36.62
CA LEU A 411 20.55 -13.24 37.88
C LEU A 411 19.46 -14.28 37.58
N LEU A 412 19.44 -15.27 38.47
CA LEU A 412 18.83 -16.59 38.40
C LEU A 412 17.34 -16.63 38.77
N GLY A 413 16.63 -17.61 38.19
CA GLY A 413 15.80 -18.60 38.90
C GLY A 413 14.60 -18.17 39.75
N GLY A 414 13.42 -18.73 39.45
CA GLY A 414 12.29 -18.74 40.39
C GLY A 414 11.03 -19.40 39.85
N HIS A 415 10.81 -20.66 40.24
CA HIS A 415 9.56 -21.41 40.08
C HIS A 415 8.40 -20.81 40.88
N GLY A 416 7.17 -20.90 40.35
CA GLY A 416 5.95 -20.68 41.13
C GLY A 416 4.69 -21.17 40.41
N CYS A 417 4.22 -22.37 40.78
CA CYS A 417 2.88 -22.86 40.47
C CYS A 417 1.82 -22.08 41.27
N GLY A 418 0.71 -21.70 40.64
CA GLY A 418 -0.44 -21.09 41.30
C GLY A 418 -1.75 -21.47 40.61
N GLN A 419 -2.66 -22.06 41.39
CA GLN A 419 -3.91 -22.71 40.99
C GLN A 419 -5.01 -21.73 40.54
N GLY A 420 -5.99 -22.30 39.83
CA GLY A 420 -7.07 -21.62 39.12
C GLY A 420 -8.10 -20.86 39.95
N ARG A 421 -8.91 -20.08 39.24
CA ARG A 421 -10.32 -19.79 39.55
C ARG A 421 -11.10 -19.58 38.25
N ARG A 422 -12.27 -20.22 38.18
CA ARG A 422 -13.31 -19.98 37.18
C ARG A 422 -14.00 -18.66 37.50
N HIS A 423 -14.29 -17.83 36.50
CA HIS A 423 -15.48 -16.98 36.49
C HIS A 423 -15.91 -16.61 35.06
N GLN A 424 -17.17 -16.20 34.98
CA GLN A 424 -18.13 -16.30 33.88
C GLN A 424 -18.00 -15.21 32.80
N ASP A 425 -18.64 -15.51 31.67
CA ASP A 425 -18.71 -14.81 30.40
C ASP A 425 -19.21 -13.34 30.44
N ARG A 426 -18.41 -12.44 29.84
CA ARG A 426 -18.85 -11.23 29.08
C ARG A 426 -17.77 -10.88 28.02
N PRO A 427 -18.10 -10.25 26.88
CA PRO A 427 -17.12 -9.93 25.84
C PRO A 427 -16.25 -8.75 26.30
N GLY A 428 -15.01 -9.04 26.69
CA GLY A 428 -14.03 -8.04 27.15
C GLY A 428 -12.98 -7.71 26.10
N TYR A 429 -12.76 -6.41 25.89
CA TYR A 429 -11.51 -5.85 25.39
C TYR A 429 -10.36 -6.30 26.31
N TRP A 430 -9.23 -6.73 25.74
CA TRP A 430 -7.99 -6.89 26.51
C TRP A 430 -7.27 -5.55 26.51
N ARG A 431 -7.26 -4.88 27.65
CA ARG A 431 -6.43 -3.70 27.94
C ARG A 431 -5.34 -4.20 28.89
N ASP A 432 -4.10 -4.30 28.42
CA ASP A 432 -2.95 -4.49 29.29
C ASP A 432 -2.67 -3.14 29.96
N GLU A 433 -3.14 -2.97 31.19
CA GLU A 433 -2.64 -1.94 32.11
C GLU A 433 -1.65 -2.62 33.05
N ASP A 434 -0.36 -2.42 32.82
CA ASP A 434 0.67 -2.43 33.84
C ASP A 434 1.95 -1.74 33.32
N GLY A 435 2.41 -0.73 34.06
CA GLY A 435 3.86 -0.52 34.22
C GLY A 435 4.55 0.59 33.42
N VAL A 436 4.35 1.82 33.87
CA VAL A 436 5.34 2.92 33.98
C VAL A 436 6.80 2.56 33.67
N GLY A 437 7.41 3.29 32.75
CA GLY A 437 8.86 3.37 32.58
C GLY A 437 9.27 4.46 31.60
N ARG A 438 9.42 5.71 32.08
CA ARG A 438 10.11 6.78 31.35
C ARG A 438 11.57 6.37 31.10
N ARG A 439 12.00 6.43 29.84
CA ARG A 439 13.28 7.02 29.40
C ARG A 439 13.16 7.41 27.94
#